data_AF-A0A914V956-F1
#
_entry.id   AF-A0A914V956-F1
#
_cell.length_a   1.000
_cell.length_b   1.000
_cell.length_c   1.000
_cell.angle_alpha   90.00
_cell.angle_beta   90.00
_cell.angle_gamma   90.00
#
_symmetry.space_group_name_H-M   'P 1'
#
loop_
_entity.id
_entity.type
_entity.pdbx_description
1 polymer ?
#
loop_
_entity_poly.entity_id
_entity_poly.type
_entity_poly.pdbx_seq_one_letter_code
_entity_poly.pdbx_strand_id
1 'polypeptide(L)'
;NGADCNAKDGSCICPPGFYGAACTEICPAGRYGLDCMRLCDCHNGATCSSINGTCECRPGWSGPQCDKPCPVGFYGKNCLLQCKCKDDDCDPVSGECICPSGYRGPNCEQKCDEGKFGAGCMGTCQCHNNATCNPVNGACSCAPGWRSATCDRPCPDGYYGANCKSVCDCAPGDQDISPFVAKCHPVTGECRCPSGWTGPDCRTPCPPNRWGAGCRTECVCQNGGTCDRLSGLCDCQSGFMG
;
A
#
# COMPACT_ATOMS: atom_id res chain seq x y z
N ASN A 1 40.90 -43.20 27.02
CA ASN A 1 39.56 -43.06 26.42
C ASN A 1 38.58 -44.17 26.78
N GLY A 2 38.93 -45.20 27.56
CA GLY A 2 37.98 -46.27 27.91
C GLY A 2 37.64 -47.21 26.74
N ALA A 3 38.56 -47.34 25.77
CA ALA A 3 38.45 -48.29 24.66
C ALA A 3 38.72 -49.72 25.15
N ASP A 4 38.06 -50.70 24.53
CA ASP A 4 38.26 -52.12 24.80
C ASP A 4 39.24 -52.69 23.76
N CYS A 5 40.43 -53.10 24.19
CA CYS A 5 41.52 -53.49 23.30
C CYS A 5 41.94 -54.94 23.50
N ASN A 6 42.02 -55.69 22.41
CA ASN A 6 42.51 -57.05 22.39
C ASN A 6 44.04 -57.07 22.48
N ALA A 7 44.55 -57.63 23.58
CA ALA A 7 45.99 -57.71 23.85
C ALA A 7 46.77 -58.64 22.88
N LYS A 8 46.09 -59.50 22.10
CA LYS A 8 46.75 -60.48 21.23
C LYS A 8 47.07 -59.94 19.83
N ASP A 9 46.16 -59.17 19.25
CA ASP A 9 46.30 -58.65 17.88
C ASP A 9 46.39 -57.12 17.82
N GLY A 10 46.21 -56.44 18.96
CA GLY A 10 46.28 -54.98 19.05
C GLY A 10 45.05 -54.26 18.50
N SER A 11 43.99 -54.99 18.13
CA SER A 11 42.73 -54.38 17.73
C SER A 11 42.03 -53.73 18.92
N CYS A 12 41.41 -52.58 18.70
CA CYS A 12 40.63 -51.86 19.71
C CYS A 12 39.24 -51.56 19.18
N ILE A 13 38.24 -51.71 20.04
CA ILE A 13 36.88 -51.22 19.85
C ILE A 13 36.82 -49.85 20.49
N CYS A 14 36.63 -48.82 19.67
CA CYS A 14 36.66 -47.45 20.12
C CYS A 14 35.33 -47.02 20.73
N PRO A 15 35.37 -46.24 21.82
CA PRO A 15 34.18 -45.69 22.42
C PRO A 15 33.45 -44.74 21.45
N PRO A 16 32.15 -44.47 21.67
CA PRO A 16 31.39 -43.57 20.81
C PRO A 16 32.05 -42.21 20.61
N GLY A 17 32.16 -41.77 19.36
CA GLY A 17 32.80 -40.51 19.00
C GLY A 17 34.24 -40.62 18.51
N PHE A 18 34.85 -41.81 18.61
CA PHE A 18 36.25 -42.03 18.24
C PHE A 18 36.43 -43.24 17.30
N TYR A 19 37.50 -43.22 16.52
CA TYR A 19 37.94 -44.31 15.66
C TYR A 19 39.48 -44.37 15.54
N GLY A 20 39.96 -45.32 14.73
CA GLY A 20 41.38 -45.51 14.44
C GLY A 20 42.06 -46.50 15.38
N ALA A 21 43.27 -46.94 15.04
CA ALA A 21 43.96 -48.02 15.77
C ALA A 21 44.18 -47.74 17.25
N ALA A 22 44.36 -46.46 17.63
CA ALA A 22 44.57 -46.03 19.01
C ALA A 22 43.33 -45.36 19.65
N CYS A 23 42.19 -45.30 18.93
CA CYS A 23 40.98 -44.60 19.38
C CYS A 23 41.21 -43.13 19.79
N THR A 24 42.08 -42.45 19.05
CA THR A 24 42.43 -41.03 19.25
C THR A 24 41.79 -40.10 18.21
N GLU A 25 41.33 -40.65 17.08
CA GLU A 25 40.72 -39.87 16.01
C GLU A 25 39.23 -39.64 16.30
N ILE A 26 38.73 -38.42 16.12
CA ILE A 26 37.29 -38.10 16.28
C ILE A 26 36.55 -38.49 15.01
N CYS A 27 35.33 -39.03 15.12
CA CYS A 27 34.54 -39.41 13.95
C CYS A 27 34.54 -38.33 12.85
N PRO A 28 34.73 -38.72 11.58
CA PRO A 28 34.62 -37.79 10.47
C PRO A 28 33.19 -37.25 10.35
N ALA A 29 33.04 -36.09 9.73
CA ALA A 29 31.73 -35.45 9.55
C ALA A 29 30.71 -36.40 8.91
N GLY A 30 29.51 -36.46 9.48
CA GLY A 30 28.43 -37.34 9.02
C GLY A 30 28.45 -38.75 9.59
N ARG A 31 29.37 -39.07 10.52
CA ARG A 31 29.43 -40.36 11.22
C ARG A 31 29.43 -40.21 12.74
N TYR A 32 28.91 -41.22 13.42
CA TYR A 32 28.84 -41.25 14.88
C TYR A 32 28.84 -42.67 15.47
N GLY A 33 28.89 -42.73 16.80
CA GLY A 33 28.74 -43.96 17.56
C GLY A 33 30.03 -44.74 17.70
N LEU A 34 29.92 -45.99 18.15
CA LEU A 34 31.03 -46.91 18.34
C LEU A 34 31.75 -47.13 17.00
N ASP A 35 33.08 -46.98 17.03
CA ASP A 35 33.96 -47.01 15.86
C ASP A 35 33.50 -46.13 14.68
N CYS A 36 32.69 -45.09 14.94
CA CYS A 36 32.10 -44.21 13.94
C CYS A 36 31.33 -44.96 12.82
N MET A 37 30.76 -46.12 13.14
CA MET A 37 30.12 -46.99 12.15
C MET A 37 28.72 -46.52 11.74
N ARG A 38 28.08 -45.62 12.49
CA ARG A 38 26.74 -45.12 12.20
C ARG A 38 26.80 -43.84 11.36
N LEU A 39 25.85 -43.68 10.45
CA LEU A 39 25.68 -42.48 9.62
C LEU A 39 24.70 -41.51 10.29
N CYS A 40 25.05 -40.24 10.30
CA CYS A 40 24.15 -39.20 10.77
C CYS A 40 23.00 -39.00 9.81
N ASP A 41 21.83 -38.76 10.38
CA ASP A 41 20.57 -38.58 9.66
C ASP A 41 20.04 -37.17 9.94
N CYS A 42 20.76 -36.17 9.41
CA CYS A 42 20.47 -34.76 9.59
C CYS A 42 20.29 -34.09 8.23
N HIS A 43 19.29 -33.22 8.12
CA HIS A 43 18.92 -32.52 6.90
C HIS A 43 19.32 -31.04 6.94
N ASN A 44 19.12 -30.33 5.82
CA ASN A 44 19.30 -28.88 5.70
C ASN A 44 20.69 -28.37 6.13
N GLY A 45 21.72 -29.18 5.89
CA GLY A 45 23.12 -28.83 6.19
C GLY A 45 23.46 -28.85 7.68
N ALA A 46 22.62 -29.47 8.51
CA ALA A 46 22.89 -29.68 9.93
C ALA A 46 24.07 -30.62 10.16
N THR A 47 24.75 -30.42 11.29
CA THR A 47 25.83 -31.29 11.78
C THR A 47 25.26 -32.26 12.81
N CYS A 48 26.02 -33.29 13.17
CA CYS A 48 25.64 -34.26 14.19
C CYS A 48 26.75 -34.45 15.21
N SER A 49 26.37 -34.79 16.43
CA SER A 49 27.30 -35.25 17.46
C SER A 49 27.97 -36.55 17.03
N SER A 50 29.30 -36.60 17.08
CA SER A 50 30.08 -37.82 16.80
C SER A 50 29.80 -38.94 17.81
N ILE A 51 29.29 -38.62 18.99
CA ILE A 51 29.06 -39.58 20.06
C ILE A 51 27.74 -40.33 19.84
N ASN A 52 26.63 -39.60 19.69
CA ASN A 52 25.28 -40.18 19.71
C ASN A 52 24.44 -39.86 18.48
N GLY A 53 24.97 -39.08 17.52
CA GLY A 53 24.29 -38.77 16.27
C GLY A 53 23.22 -37.70 16.38
N THR A 54 23.02 -37.08 17.55
CA THR A 54 22.05 -35.98 17.71
C THR A 54 22.40 -34.84 16.78
N CYS A 55 21.41 -34.38 16.01
CA CYS A 55 21.57 -33.29 15.07
C CYS A 55 21.61 -31.93 15.76
N GLU A 56 22.42 -31.05 15.22
CA GLU A 56 22.53 -29.65 15.59
C GLU A 56 22.08 -28.81 14.39
N CYS A 57 20.85 -28.30 14.46
CA CYS A 57 20.22 -27.65 13.32
C CYS A 57 20.85 -26.31 13.01
N ARG A 58 20.84 -25.93 11.74
CA ARG A 58 21.14 -24.57 11.33
C ARG A 58 19.98 -23.63 11.70
N PRO A 59 20.22 -22.31 11.80
CA PRO A 59 19.14 -21.34 11.95
C PRO A 59 18.04 -21.55 10.89
N GLY A 60 16.78 -21.40 11.31
CA GLY A 60 15.60 -21.62 10.46
C GLY A 60 15.07 -23.05 10.47
N TRP A 61 15.74 -23.99 11.13
CA TRP A 61 15.37 -25.41 11.17
C TRP A 61 15.32 -25.95 12.59
N SER A 62 14.44 -26.93 12.79
CA SER A 62 14.20 -27.64 14.06
C SER A 62 13.84 -29.11 13.81
N GLY A 63 13.59 -29.82 14.90
CA GLY A 63 13.28 -31.24 14.91
C GLY A 63 14.52 -32.12 15.09
N PRO A 64 14.35 -33.40 15.44
CA PRO A 64 15.47 -34.31 15.73
C PRO A 64 16.43 -34.50 14.56
N GLN A 65 15.94 -34.35 13.31
CA GLN A 65 16.70 -34.50 12.07
C GLN A 65 16.90 -33.17 11.34
N CYS A 66 16.49 -32.03 11.92
CA CYS A 66 16.58 -30.70 11.31
C CYS A 66 15.83 -30.57 9.97
N ASP A 67 14.73 -31.30 9.84
CA ASP A 67 13.87 -31.42 8.67
C ASP A 67 12.65 -30.48 8.72
N LYS A 68 12.38 -29.87 9.89
CA LYS A 68 11.22 -28.99 10.09
C LYS A 68 11.65 -27.53 10.06
N PRO A 69 11.00 -26.67 9.26
CA PRO A 69 11.24 -25.24 9.35
C PRO A 69 10.85 -24.71 10.74
N CYS A 70 11.34 -23.54 11.12
CA CYS A 70 10.87 -22.92 12.34
C CYS A 70 9.35 -22.68 12.32
N PRO A 71 8.65 -22.95 13.42
CA PRO A 71 7.27 -22.54 13.55
C PRO A 71 7.17 -21.01 13.57
N VAL A 72 6.02 -20.47 13.13
CA VAL A 72 5.72 -19.04 13.21
C VAL A 72 5.93 -18.54 14.65
N GLY A 73 6.56 -17.38 14.82
CA GLY A 73 6.93 -16.85 16.13
C GLY A 73 8.32 -17.24 16.63
N PHE A 74 9.06 -18.09 15.91
CA PHE A 74 10.38 -18.56 16.35
C PHE A 74 11.44 -18.48 15.24
N TYR A 75 12.69 -18.26 15.65
CA TYR A 75 13.83 -18.16 14.75
C TYR A 75 15.13 -18.66 15.37
N GLY A 76 16.18 -18.66 14.57
CA GLY A 76 17.52 -18.99 15.01
C GLY A 76 17.77 -20.49 15.12
N LYS A 77 18.87 -20.85 15.76
CA LYS A 77 19.33 -22.24 15.85
C LYS A 77 18.35 -23.08 16.64
N ASN A 78 17.91 -24.21 16.08
CA ASN A 78 16.87 -25.07 16.66
C ASN A 78 15.56 -24.34 17.01
N CYS A 79 15.33 -23.15 16.43
CA CYS A 79 14.14 -22.31 16.68
C CYS A 79 13.89 -21.98 18.16
N LEU A 80 14.97 -21.74 18.92
CA LEU A 80 14.91 -21.49 20.36
C LEU A 80 14.66 -20.01 20.70
N LEU A 81 14.73 -19.11 19.73
CA LEU A 81 14.52 -17.67 19.93
C LEU A 81 13.10 -17.30 19.49
N GLN A 82 12.44 -16.42 20.23
CA GLN A 82 11.10 -15.90 19.90
C GLN A 82 11.19 -14.58 19.14
N CYS A 83 10.39 -14.44 18.10
CA CYS A 83 10.18 -13.18 17.38
C CYS A 83 9.67 -12.11 18.37
N LYS A 84 10.07 -10.85 18.16
CA LYS A 84 9.61 -9.69 18.95
C LYS A 84 8.91 -8.69 18.05
N CYS A 85 7.95 -9.17 17.28
CA CYS A 85 7.25 -8.41 16.26
C CYS A 85 5.79 -8.20 16.67
N LYS A 86 5.15 -7.16 16.15
CA LYS A 86 3.75 -6.85 16.49
C LYS A 86 2.76 -8.01 16.27
N ASP A 87 3.02 -8.86 15.26
CA ASP A 87 2.19 -10.04 14.92
C ASP A 87 3.02 -11.35 14.99
N ASP A 88 4.14 -11.34 15.73
CA ASP A 88 5.07 -12.48 15.89
C ASP A 88 5.65 -13.08 14.59
N ASP A 89 5.48 -12.42 13.44
CA ASP A 89 6.03 -12.87 12.16
C ASP A 89 7.43 -12.29 11.91
N CYS A 90 8.43 -13.16 11.80
CA CYS A 90 9.82 -12.79 11.57
C CYS A 90 10.56 -13.81 10.72
N ASP A 91 11.67 -13.38 10.13
CA ASP A 91 12.55 -14.26 9.38
C ASP A 91 13.09 -15.38 10.30
N PRO A 92 12.92 -16.66 9.91
CA PRO A 92 13.24 -17.79 10.78
C PRO A 92 14.76 -17.99 10.98
N VAL A 93 15.60 -17.32 10.19
CA VAL A 93 17.06 -17.36 10.29
C VAL A 93 17.57 -16.20 11.15
N SER A 94 17.25 -14.96 10.78
CA SER A 94 17.80 -13.74 11.40
C SER A 94 16.98 -13.21 12.57
N GLY A 95 15.68 -13.51 12.61
CA GLY A 95 14.73 -12.93 13.56
C GLY A 95 14.25 -11.52 13.21
N GLU A 96 14.60 -11.01 12.02
CA GLU A 96 14.15 -9.70 11.55
C GLU A 96 12.65 -9.73 11.26
N CYS A 97 11.91 -8.74 11.77
CA CYS A 97 10.46 -8.71 11.63
C CYS A 97 10.03 -8.48 10.18
N ILE A 98 9.07 -9.28 9.72
CA ILE A 98 8.46 -9.13 8.40
C ILE A 98 7.20 -8.29 8.58
N CYS A 99 7.30 -6.99 8.30
CA CYS A 99 6.20 -6.08 8.62
C CYS A 99 5.02 -6.18 7.65
N PRO A 100 3.78 -6.25 8.19
CA PRO A 100 2.59 -6.27 7.37
C PRO A 100 2.43 -4.95 6.61
N SER A 101 1.60 -4.99 5.57
CA SER A 101 1.36 -3.81 4.74
C SER A 101 0.81 -2.64 5.56
N GLY A 102 1.43 -1.47 5.43
CA GLY A 102 1.08 -0.28 6.20
C GLY A 102 1.91 -0.06 7.48
N TYR A 103 2.84 -0.97 7.79
CA TYR A 103 3.71 -0.87 8.96
C TYR A 103 5.20 -1.04 8.62
N ARG A 104 6.04 -0.45 9.48
CA ARG A 104 7.50 -0.52 9.45
C ARG A 104 8.09 -0.45 10.85
N GLY A 105 9.42 -0.44 10.91
CA GLY A 105 10.19 -0.39 12.14
C GLY A 105 10.69 -1.78 12.51
N PRO A 106 11.67 -1.86 13.44
CA PRO A 106 12.30 -3.12 13.82
C PRO A 106 11.31 -4.14 14.38
N ASN A 107 10.19 -3.71 14.98
CA ASN A 107 9.16 -4.58 15.55
C ASN A 107 7.78 -4.35 14.90
N CYS A 108 7.72 -3.68 13.74
CA CYS A 108 6.48 -3.33 13.03
C CYS A 108 5.50 -2.45 13.83
N GLU A 109 6.05 -1.62 14.71
CA GLU A 109 5.30 -0.75 15.61
C GLU A 109 4.89 0.59 14.99
N GLN A 110 5.53 0.98 13.88
CA GLN A 110 5.33 2.28 13.25
C GLN A 110 4.45 2.13 12.00
N LYS A 111 3.52 3.07 11.79
CA LYS A 111 2.79 3.17 10.51
C LYS A 111 3.72 3.69 9.40
N CYS A 112 3.35 3.45 8.15
CA CYS A 112 4.03 4.11 7.03
C CYS A 112 3.95 5.63 7.14
N ASP A 113 5.06 6.30 6.82
CA ASP A 113 5.07 7.74 6.58
C ASP A 113 4.19 8.09 5.37
N GLU A 114 3.74 9.34 5.29
CA GLU A 114 3.00 9.84 4.15
C GLU A 114 3.77 9.60 2.84
N GLY A 115 3.07 9.10 1.82
CA GLY A 115 3.65 8.79 0.51
C GLY A 115 4.35 7.43 0.41
N LYS A 116 4.33 6.61 1.48
CA LYS A 116 4.82 5.22 1.46
C LYS A 116 3.69 4.21 1.64
N PHE A 117 3.87 3.01 1.10
CA PHE A 117 2.88 1.93 1.24
C PHE A 117 3.48 0.53 1.16
N GLY A 118 2.66 -0.48 1.47
CA GLY A 118 3.01 -1.89 1.34
C GLY A 118 3.77 -2.45 2.55
N ALA A 119 4.22 -3.70 2.42
CA ALA A 119 4.99 -4.38 3.47
C ALA A 119 6.31 -3.66 3.74
N GLY A 120 6.61 -3.39 5.01
CA GLY A 120 7.78 -2.60 5.42
C GLY A 120 7.80 -1.17 4.86
N CYS A 121 6.70 -0.67 4.31
CA CYS A 121 6.60 0.65 3.66
C CYS A 121 7.62 0.88 2.53
N MET A 122 7.99 -0.19 1.82
CA MET A 122 8.98 -0.14 0.73
C MET A 122 8.41 0.47 -0.56
N GLY A 123 7.09 0.45 -0.74
CA GLY A 123 6.41 1.08 -1.87
C GLY A 123 6.36 2.61 -1.74
N THR A 124 6.38 3.30 -2.87
CA THR A 124 6.26 4.78 -2.93
C THR A 124 5.03 5.16 -3.74
N CYS A 125 4.15 5.97 -3.15
CA CYS A 125 2.90 6.39 -3.76
C CYS A 125 3.15 7.35 -4.93
N GLN A 126 2.31 7.25 -5.96
CA GLN A 126 2.36 8.10 -7.16
C GLN A 126 1.16 9.05 -7.23
N CYS A 127 0.70 9.52 -6.07
CA CYS A 127 -0.46 10.40 -5.98
C CYS A 127 -0.06 11.86 -6.24
N HIS A 128 -0.83 12.56 -7.06
CA HIS A 128 -0.63 13.97 -7.41
C HIS A 128 -1.70 14.87 -6.80
N ASN A 129 -1.51 16.19 -6.92
CA ASN A 129 -2.51 17.21 -6.58
C ASN A 129 -3.07 17.13 -5.14
N ASN A 130 -2.19 17.01 -4.15
CA ASN A 130 -2.53 16.92 -2.72
C ASN A 130 -3.49 15.76 -2.38
N ALA A 131 -3.45 14.69 -3.18
CA ALA A 131 -4.15 13.46 -2.88
C ALA A 131 -3.47 12.71 -1.72
N THR A 132 -4.27 11.98 -0.94
CA THR A 132 -3.76 11.10 0.11
C THR A 132 -3.56 9.70 -0.44
N CYS A 133 -2.61 8.96 0.14
CA CYS A 133 -2.29 7.60 -0.28
C CYS A 133 -2.66 6.60 0.81
N ASN A 134 -3.25 5.48 0.40
CA ASN A 134 -3.50 4.37 1.31
C ASN A 134 -2.17 3.65 1.64
N PRO A 135 -1.74 3.58 2.91
CA PRO A 135 -0.47 3.00 3.30
C PRO A 135 -0.40 1.47 3.13
N VAL A 136 -1.53 0.80 2.93
CA VAL A 136 -1.56 -0.67 2.74
C VAL A 136 -1.29 -1.01 1.28
N ASN A 137 -1.98 -0.36 0.33
CA ASN A 137 -1.99 -0.78 -1.08
C ASN A 137 -1.55 0.31 -2.08
N GLY A 138 -1.25 1.52 -1.61
CA GLY A 138 -0.78 2.61 -2.48
C GLY A 138 -1.89 3.34 -3.24
N ALA A 139 -3.16 3.00 -3.03
CA ALA A 139 -4.27 3.62 -3.75
C ALA A 139 -4.44 5.09 -3.36
N CYS A 140 -4.61 5.96 -4.35
CA CYS A 140 -4.79 7.39 -4.14
C CYS A 140 -6.26 7.73 -3.87
N SER A 141 -6.48 8.61 -2.90
CA SER A 141 -7.75 9.30 -2.67
C SER A 141 -7.60 10.74 -3.10
N CYS A 142 -8.21 11.08 -4.24
CA CYS A 142 -8.01 12.38 -4.87
C CYS A 142 -8.68 13.51 -4.11
N ALA A 143 -7.97 14.64 -4.01
CA ALA A 143 -8.54 15.89 -3.52
C ALA A 143 -9.70 16.36 -4.43
N PRO A 144 -10.59 17.23 -3.94
CA PRO A 144 -11.67 17.79 -4.75
C PRO A 144 -11.19 18.42 -6.06
N GLY A 145 -11.87 18.10 -7.16
CA GLY A 145 -11.51 18.57 -8.50
C GLY A 145 -10.60 17.64 -9.30
N TRP A 146 -10.14 16.53 -8.70
CA TRP A 146 -9.20 15.58 -9.32
C TRP A 146 -9.73 14.13 -9.29
N ARG A 147 -9.27 13.33 -10.24
CA ARG A 147 -9.60 11.90 -10.45
C ARG A 147 -8.44 11.17 -11.12
N SER A 148 -8.69 9.90 -11.45
CA SER A 148 -7.75 8.86 -11.93
C SER A 148 -7.12 8.09 -10.78
N ALA A 149 -6.39 7.01 -11.11
CA ALA A 149 -5.68 6.21 -10.11
C ALA A 149 -4.55 6.99 -9.40
N THR A 150 -4.00 8.03 -10.04
CA THR A 150 -2.89 8.85 -9.55
C THR A 150 -3.29 10.30 -9.27
N CYS A 151 -4.57 10.65 -9.46
CA CYS A 151 -5.11 11.99 -9.23
C CYS A 151 -4.51 13.09 -10.12
N ASP A 152 -4.04 12.72 -11.31
CA ASP A 152 -3.42 13.60 -12.30
C ASP A 152 -4.43 14.25 -13.27
N ARG A 153 -5.69 13.79 -13.28
CA ARG A 153 -6.71 14.28 -14.20
C ARG A 153 -7.76 15.12 -13.48
N PRO A 154 -8.16 16.28 -14.03
CA PRO A 154 -9.25 17.06 -13.46
C PRO A 154 -10.59 16.34 -13.64
N CYS A 155 -11.59 16.79 -12.87
CA CYS A 155 -12.96 16.34 -13.07
C CYS A 155 -13.44 16.64 -14.50
N PRO A 156 -14.14 15.69 -15.14
CA PRO A 156 -14.82 15.96 -16.39
C PRO A 156 -15.97 16.95 -16.14
N ASP A 157 -16.38 17.63 -17.20
CA ASP A 157 -17.57 18.50 -17.16
C ASP A 157 -18.78 17.70 -16.64
N GLY A 158 -19.60 18.34 -15.79
CA GLY A 158 -20.73 17.69 -15.12
C GLY A 158 -20.39 16.98 -13.80
N TYR A 159 -19.12 16.94 -13.37
CA TYR A 159 -18.72 16.30 -12.11
C TYR A 159 -17.83 17.19 -11.25
N TYR A 160 -17.89 16.99 -9.92
CA TYR A 160 -17.10 17.75 -8.97
C TYR A 160 -16.80 16.96 -7.69
N GLY A 161 -16.02 17.56 -6.80
CA GLY A 161 -15.70 17.02 -5.48
C GLY A 161 -14.57 16.01 -5.51
N ALA A 162 -14.32 15.36 -4.36
CA ALA A 162 -13.23 14.40 -4.21
C ALA A 162 -13.47 13.17 -5.10
N ASN A 163 -12.46 12.81 -5.90
CA ASN A 163 -12.55 11.74 -6.91
C ASN A 163 -13.68 11.95 -7.95
N CYS A 164 -14.20 13.18 -8.08
CA CYS A 164 -15.29 13.53 -9.01
C CYS A 164 -16.54 12.66 -8.86
N LYS A 165 -16.86 12.26 -7.62
CA LYS A 165 -18.01 11.38 -7.31
C LYS A 165 -19.35 12.12 -7.30
N SER A 166 -19.34 13.45 -7.26
CA SER A 166 -20.56 14.26 -7.24
C SER A 166 -20.88 14.76 -8.66
N VAL A 167 -22.17 14.82 -8.98
CA VAL A 167 -22.69 15.28 -10.27
C VAL A 167 -23.22 16.70 -10.11
N CYS A 168 -22.93 17.58 -11.06
CA CYS A 168 -23.47 18.94 -11.08
C CYS A 168 -25.01 18.91 -11.24
N ASP A 169 -25.74 19.70 -10.45
CA ASP A 169 -27.17 19.96 -10.66
C ASP A 169 -27.37 21.39 -11.18
N CYS A 170 -27.11 21.58 -12.47
CA CYS A 170 -27.27 22.86 -13.16
C CYS A 170 -28.27 22.72 -14.30
N ALA A 171 -29.03 23.78 -14.57
CA ALA A 171 -29.96 23.84 -15.69
C ALA A 171 -29.21 23.71 -17.03
N PRO A 172 -29.70 22.89 -17.98
CA PRO A 172 -29.28 22.98 -19.37
C PRO A 172 -29.78 24.34 -19.90
N GLY A 173 -28.87 25.24 -20.30
CA GLY A 173 -29.26 26.55 -20.82
C GLY A 173 -30.16 26.41 -22.06
N ASP A 174 -31.17 27.26 -22.17
CA ASP A 174 -32.28 27.13 -23.12
C ASP A 174 -31.92 27.17 -24.62
N GLN A 175 -30.66 27.36 -25.05
CA GLN A 175 -30.32 27.52 -26.49
C GLN A 175 -28.98 26.96 -27.00
N ASP A 176 -28.23 26.13 -26.27
CA ASP A 176 -26.92 25.65 -26.80
C ASP A 176 -26.94 24.26 -27.45
N ILE A 177 -26.40 24.22 -28.67
CA ILE A 177 -26.15 23.07 -29.57
C ILE A 177 -25.12 22.07 -28.98
N SER A 178 -24.66 22.28 -27.73
CA SER A 178 -23.73 21.40 -27.02
C SER A 178 -24.35 20.91 -25.70
N PRO A 179 -25.04 19.75 -25.72
CA PRO A 179 -25.75 19.20 -24.55
C PRO A 179 -24.85 18.72 -23.39
N PHE A 180 -23.58 19.13 -23.37
CA PHE A 180 -22.54 18.63 -22.45
C PHE A 180 -21.96 19.68 -21.49
N VAL A 181 -22.37 20.95 -21.54
CA VAL A 181 -21.71 22.01 -20.75
C VAL A 181 -22.55 22.47 -19.55
N ALA A 182 -22.81 21.56 -18.61
CA ALA A 182 -23.05 21.96 -17.23
C ALA A 182 -21.68 22.12 -16.53
N LYS A 183 -21.01 23.26 -16.74
CA LYS A 183 -19.73 23.56 -16.08
C LYS A 183 -19.98 24.10 -14.68
N CYS A 184 -20.27 23.21 -13.74
CA CYS A 184 -20.11 23.56 -12.34
C CYS A 184 -18.62 23.61 -11.96
N HIS A 185 -18.30 24.31 -10.88
CA HIS A 185 -16.93 24.40 -10.38
C HIS A 185 -16.45 23.00 -9.92
N PRO A 186 -15.31 22.49 -10.41
CA PRO A 186 -14.91 21.08 -10.20
C PRO A 186 -14.58 20.74 -8.73
N VAL A 187 -14.33 21.75 -7.90
CA VAL A 187 -14.09 21.57 -6.46
C VAL A 187 -15.39 21.66 -5.65
N THR A 188 -16.22 22.67 -5.90
CA THR A 188 -17.34 23.06 -5.02
C THR A 188 -18.70 22.62 -5.54
N GLY A 189 -18.83 22.37 -6.84
CA GLY A 189 -20.10 22.05 -7.48
C GLY A 189 -20.96 23.25 -7.81
N GLU A 190 -20.48 24.47 -7.56
CA GLU A 190 -21.25 25.70 -7.84
C GLU A 190 -21.46 25.88 -9.34
N CYS A 191 -22.72 26.06 -9.75
CA CYS A 191 -23.06 26.23 -11.15
C CYS A 191 -22.56 27.57 -11.71
N ARG A 192 -21.97 27.52 -12.91
CA ARG A 192 -21.59 28.72 -13.66
C ARG A 192 -22.71 29.06 -14.63
N CYS A 193 -23.58 29.99 -14.25
CA CYS A 193 -24.78 30.25 -15.03
C CYS A 193 -24.49 30.94 -16.37
N PRO A 194 -25.12 30.47 -17.47
CA PRO A 194 -25.02 31.13 -18.77
C PRO A 194 -25.71 32.50 -18.75
N SER A 195 -25.53 33.26 -19.82
CA SER A 195 -26.17 34.58 -19.96
C SER A 195 -27.68 34.51 -19.81
N GLY A 196 -28.27 35.44 -19.06
CA GLY A 196 -29.71 35.49 -18.82
C GLY A 196 -30.22 34.61 -17.67
N TRP A 197 -29.33 33.91 -16.97
CA TRP A 197 -29.66 32.99 -15.88
C TRP A 197 -28.81 33.25 -14.62
N THR A 198 -29.40 32.99 -13.46
CA THR A 198 -28.77 33.10 -12.14
C THR A 198 -29.37 32.09 -11.16
N GLY A 199 -28.92 32.15 -9.92
CA GLY A 199 -29.28 31.21 -8.86
C GLY A 199 -28.31 30.02 -8.77
N PRO A 200 -28.47 29.18 -7.73
CA PRO A 200 -27.56 28.07 -7.44
C PRO A 200 -27.60 26.96 -8.50
N ASP A 201 -28.71 26.81 -9.21
CA ASP A 201 -28.95 25.79 -10.23
C ASP A 201 -29.12 26.38 -11.64
N CYS A 202 -28.98 27.71 -11.79
CA CYS A 202 -29.16 28.42 -13.05
C CYS A 202 -30.54 28.24 -13.71
N ARG A 203 -31.58 27.92 -12.94
CA ARG A 203 -32.98 27.83 -13.42
C ARG A 203 -33.73 29.15 -13.30
N THR A 204 -33.14 30.16 -12.65
CA THR A 204 -33.80 31.45 -12.42
C THR A 204 -33.38 32.44 -13.51
N PRO A 205 -34.33 33.04 -14.26
CA PRO A 205 -33.99 34.08 -15.24
C PRO A 205 -33.41 35.32 -14.53
N CYS A 206 -32.63 36.14 -15.25
CA CYS A 206 -32.15 37.38 -14.65
C CYS A 206 -33.30 38.26 -14.13
N PRO A 207 -33.12 38.89 -12.96
CA PRO A 207 -34.07 39.89 -12.50
C PRO A 207 -34.07 41.10 -13.45
N PRO A 208 -35.12 41.92 -13.44
CA PRO A 208 -35.20 43.13 -14.26
C PRO A 208 -33.96 44.01 -14.11
N ASN A 209 -33.54 44.66 -15.21
CA ASN A 209 -32.35 45.52 -15.29
C ASN A 209 -31.00 44.83 -15.07
N ARG A 210 -30.94 43.49 -15.16
CA ARG A 210 -29.70 42.72 -15.11
C ARG A 210 -29.59 41.78 -16.29
N TRP A 211 -28.37 41.58 -16.77
CA TRP A 211 -28.10 40.74 -17.95
C TRP A 211 -26.72 40.08 -17.88
N GLY A 212 -26.46 39.20 -18.85
CA GLY A 212 -25.18 38.49 -18.98
C GLY A 212 -25.06 37.29 -18.05
N ALA A 213 -23.88 36.64 -18.06
CA ALA A 213 -23.64 35.39 -17.32
C ALA A 213 -23.76 35.60 -15.80
N GLY A 214 -24.61 34.80 -15.14
CA GLY A 214 -24.93 34.96 -13.72
C GLY A 214 -25.58 36.30 -13.38
N CYS A 215 -26.10 37.04 -14.37
CA CYS A 215 -26.72 38.35 -14.22
C CYS A 215 -25.83 39.39 -13.51
N ARG A 216 -24.52 39.29 -13.72
CA ARG A 216 -23.52 40.16 -13.05
C ARG A 216 -23.50 41.59 -13.58
N THR A 217 -24.09 41.84 -14.74
CA THR A 217 -24.10 43.15 -15.39
C THR A 217 -25.44 43.86 -15.21
N GLU A 218 -25.40 45.18 -15.05
CA GLU A 218 -26.59 46.05 -15.02
C GLU A 218 -26.93 46.60 -16.41
N CYS A 219 -28.23 46.76 -16.67
CA CYS A 219 -28.71 47.37 -17.90
C CYS A 219 -28.74 48.89 -17.76
N VAL A 220 -28.39 49.60 -18.83
CA VAL A 220 -28.36 51.07 -18.86
C VAL A 220 -29.43 51.58 -19.84
N CYS A 221 -30.66 51.08 -19.69
CA CYS A 221 -31.77 51.48 -20.55
C CYS A 221 -32.34 52.84 -20.13
N GLN A 222 -32.50 53.74 -21.09
CA GLN A 222 -33.11 55.06 -20.86
C GLN A 222 -34.62 55.03 -21.16
N ASN A 223 -35.34 56.03 -20.66
CA ASN A 223 -36.76 56.27 -20.97
C ASN A 223 -37.70 55.07 -20.71
N GLY A 224 -37.41 54.24 -19.70
CA GLY A 224 -38.24 53.08 -19.36
C GLY A 224 -38.14 51.92 -20.36
N GLY A 225 -37.09 51.87 -21.18
CA GLY A 225 -36.83 50.74 -22.09
C GLY A 225 -36.67 49.41 -21.35
N THR A 226 -37.12 48.32 -21.98
CA THR A 226 -37.04 46.97 -21.42
C THR A 226 -35.70 46.34 -21.78
N CYS A 227 -35.00 45.79 -20.79
CA CYS A 227 -33.70 45.16 -21.03
C CYS A 227 -33.84 43.69 -21.41
N ASP A 228 -33.18 43.29 -22.50
CA ASP A 228 -32.98 41.89 -22.84
C ASP A 228 -31.98 41.23 -21.87
N ARG A 229 -32.43 40.18 -21.18
CA ARG A 229 -31.63 39.49 -20.16
C ARG A 229 -30.39 38.78 -20.71
N LEU A 230 -30.36 38.45 -22.00
CA LEU A 230 -29.26 37.70 -22.61
C LEU A 230 -28.12 38.62 -23.04
N SER A 231 -28.47 39.68 -23.77
CA SER A 231 -27.54 40.58 -24.47
C SER A 231 -27.38 41.96 -23.82
N GLY A 232 -28.29 42.35 -22.92
CA GLY A 232 -28.32 43.67 -22.33
C GLY A 232 -28.86 44.77 -23.24
N LEU A 233 -29.33 44.42 -24.44
CA LEU A 233 -29.93 45.36 -25.38
C LEU A 233 -31.25 45.91 -24.83
N CYS A 234 -31.50 47.20 -25.08
CA CYS A 234 -32.69 47.89 -24.59
C CYS A 234 -33.72 48.01 -25.71
N ASP A 235 -34.90 47.44 -25.51
CA ASP A 235 -36.05 47.65 -26.38
C ASP A 235 -36.83 48.89 -25.90
N CYS A 236 -36.96 49.88 -26.79
CA CYS A 236 -37.74 51.09 -26.55
C CYS A 236 -39.23 50.84 -26.86
N GLN A 237 -40.13 51.46 -26.09
CA GLN A 237 -41.56 51.45 -26.42
C GLN A 237 -41.83 52.24 -27.72
N SER A 238 -42.81 51.80 -28.51
CA SER A 238 -43.22 52.38 -29.79
C SER A 238 -43.37 53.91 -29.69
N GLY A 239 -42.52 54.66 -30.40
CA GLY A 239 -42.54 56.13 -30.41
C GLY A 239 -41.20 56.81 -30.09
N PHE A 240 -40.19 56.06 -29.64
CA PHE A 240 -38.83 56.55 -29.41
C PHE A 240 -37.84 55.80 -30.32
N MET A 241 -36.94 56.54 -31.00
CA MET A 241 -35.79 55.96 -31.71
C MET A 241 -34.57 55.99 -30.77
N GLY A 242 -33.80 54.89 -30.77
CA GLY A 242 -32.54 54.76 -30.03
C GLY A 242 -31.41 55.61 -30.59
#